data_AF-A0AAD2H281-F1
#
_entry.id   AF-A0AAD2H281-F1
#
_cell.length_a   1.000
_cell.length_b   1.000
_cell.length_c   1.000
_cell.angle_alpha   90.00
_cell.angle_beta   90.00
_cell.angle_gamma   90.00
#
_symmetry.space_group_name_H-M   'P 1'
#
loop_
_entity.id
_entity.type
_entity.pdbx_description
1 polymer ?
#
loop_
_entity_poly.entity_id
_entity_poly.type
_entity_poly.pdbx_seq_one_letter_code
_entity_poly.pdbx_strand_id
1 'polypeptide(L)'
;MAVVGNSYLYHMRKDLVENIQVGVAQNMGENTLALVKYITAAGSSLPTVQKKGQLQLVFFSFLDYFVMYSFSAAKVLYGLGLVAVLAATRSVWRGQRTGILAASAGLLGSLFGVNLLAVMMKVVLGKGMSWFAGGHFAVLALYGPAALLGAFASQLAVPTTNEKAAFASILLLQSAAAFVLQLINVGTGLLFFLPTFPSLVSLLLNDHILTKTKSELSLWTYVLAQAVPISLGAQLIIVTLEVFVPLTGRMGTVPADHIVGTLVAVLGSQALPLLVPFAHRFGKPAVRRIVSILGLVVVINMAVFAARNPFDEMHQKRLFVIHAENVTTNEHHLHLATSDGAPGFPNLVQDISAAFGSNGQEATAVVMNDHNTDWDPLYPFSAFLYPYKIQLPVDPEYVSPWTKPETAFSLTAVDDKLDSAAGTRSFTLRVHHPGLIWTVIAFDAHVLEWTLDRNPPAEYARHHVKEASFVGTDTYTIDLVVNSTAPIAFHFIGIQETAMWPAKQAVPERGPAMQLFARLDAWLDETTGGTVDALLMGCVAGSVVV
;
A
#
# COMPACT_ATOMS: atom_id res chain seq x y z
N MET A 1 11.42 -5.63 -12.88
CA MET A 1 12.12 -5.38 -11.60
C MET A 1 11.74 -3.96 -11.16
N ALA A 2 11.61 -3.72 -9.86
CA ALA A 2 11.27 -2.41 -9.31
C ALA A 2 12.28 -2.03 -8.23
N VAL A 3 12.61 -0.75 -8.12
CA VAL A 3 13.41 -0.22 -7.00
C VAL A 3 12.46 -0.03 -5.82
N VAL A 4 12.58 -0.89 -4.82
CA VAL A 4 11.71 -0.86 -3.63
C VAL A 4 12.32 -0.01 -2.50
N GLY A 5 13.65 -0.01 -2.39
CA GLY A 5 14.36 0.81 -1.42
C GLY A 5 14.04 2.29 -1.60
N ASN A 6 13.72 2.96 -0.49
CA ASN A 6 13.38 4.39 -0.45
C ASN A 6 12.14 4.79 -1.29
N SER A 7 11.11 3.93 -1.34
CA SER A 7 9.83 4.18 -2.03
C SER A 7 9.07 5.44 -1.56
N TYR A 8 9.55 6.13 -0.51
CA TYR A 8 9.08 7.47 -0.14
C TYR A 8 9.32 8.49 -1.25
N LEU A 9 10.36 8.33 -2.06
CA LEU A 9 10.66 9.36 -3.04
C LEU A 9 9.89 9.18 -4.34
N TYR A 10 9.36 7.99 -4.65
CA TYR A 10 8.72 7.57 -5.92
C TYR A 10 8.14 8.70 -6.80
N HIS A 11 6.87 8.87 -7.15
CA HIS A 11 6.45 10.11 -7.88
C HIS A 11 6.61 11.44 -7.08
N MET A 12 7.84 11.90 -6.79
CA MET A 12 8.18 13.16 -6.09
C MET A 12 9.38 13.83 -6.77
N ARG A 13 9.61 15.10 -6.46
CA ARG A 13 10.78 15.87 -6.99
C ARG A 13 12.13 15.28 -6.61
N LYS A 14 12.19 14.58 -5.47
CA LYS A 14 13.40 13.97 -4.94
C LYS A 14 13.65 12.55 -5.44
N ASP A 15 12.86 12.04 -6.38
CA ASP A 15 13.15 10.78 -7.08
C ASP A 15 14.31 10.97 -8.06
N LEU A 16 15.49 11.19 -7.49
CA LEU A 16 16.72 11.57 -8.17
C LEU A 16 17.75 10.44 -8.06
N VAL A 17 18.68 10.42 -9.00
CA VAL A 17 19.74 9.39 -9.07
C VAL A 17 20.58 9.36 -7.79
N GLU A 18 20.84 10.50 -7.15
CA GLU A 18 21.56 10.57 -5.87
C GLU A 18 20.88 9.84 -4.71
N ASN A 19 19.57 9.64 -4.78
CA ASN A 19 18.79 8.94 -3.75
C ASN A 19 18.60 7.45 -4.03
N ILE A 20 19.16 6.95 -5.14
CA ILE A 20 19.18 5.53 -5.49
C ILE A 20 20.44 4.91 -4.89
N GLN A 21 20.28 3.79 -4.18
CA GLN A 21 21.41 3.06 -3.61
C GLN A 21 22.39 2.63 -4.70
N VAL A 22 23.68 2.90 -4.47
CA VAL A 22 24.77 2.48 -5.37
C VAL A 22 24.72 0.97 -5.58
N GLY A 23 24.84 0.55 -6.84
CA GLY A 23 24.79 -0.85 -7.24
C GLY A 23 23.40 -1.36 -7.63
N VAL A 24 22.31 -0.62 -7.38
CA VAL A 24 20.95 -1.02 -7.79
C VAL A 24 20.86 -1.25 -9.30
N ALA A 25 21.38 -0.30 -10.10
CA ALA A 25 21.38 -0.42 -11.56
C ALA A 25 22.24 -1.60 -12.05
N GLN A 26 23.41 -1.82 -11.42
CA GLN A 26 24.28 -2.95 -11.73
C GLN A 26 23.58 -4.28 -11.42
N ASN A 27 23.02 -4.42 -10.22
CA ASN A 27 22.27 -5.61 -9.80
C ASN A 27 21.08 -5.89 -10.72
N MET A 28 20.35 -4.85 -11.12
CA MET A 28 19.25 -4.99 -12.08
C MET A 28 19.75 -5.49 -13.44
N GLY A 29 20.85 -4.93 -13.95
CA GLY A 29 21.48 -5.35 -15.20
C GLY A 29 21.98 -6.79 -15.16
N GLU A 30 22.70 -7.16 -14.10
CA GLU A 30 23.23 -8.52 -13.89
C GLU A 30 22.11 -9.55 -13.76
N ASN A 31 21.07 -9.25 -12.97
CA ASN A 31 19.89 -10.12 -12.84
C ASN A 31 19.15 -10.27 -14.17
N THR A 32 19.00 -9.18 -14.93
CA THR A 32 18.32 -9.20 -16.24
C THR A 32 19.13 -10.04 -17.22
N LEU A 33 20.45 -9.82 -17.28
CA LEU A 33 21.35 -10.56 -18.15
C LEU A 33 21.39 -12.05 -17.79
N ALA A 34 21.44 -12.39 -16.50
CA ALA A 34 21.40 -13.77 -16.03
C ALA A 34 20.09 -14.45 -16.44
N LEU A 35 18.95 -13.78 -16.28
CA LEU A 35 17.65 -14.28 -16.70
C LEU A 35 17.60 -14.49 -18.22
N VAL A 36 18.03 -13.50 -19.00
CA VAL A 36 18.08 -13.57 -20.48
C VAL A 36 18.94 -14.76 -20.90
N LYS A 37 20.17 -14.86 -20.40
CA LYS A 37 21.07 -15.99 -20.69
C LYS A 37 20.44 -17.33 -20.36
N TYR A 38 19.74 -17.44 -19.23
CA TYR A 38 19.06 -18.66 -18.83
C TYR A 38 17.91 -19.03 -19.79
N ILE A 39 17.03 -18.08 -20.11
CA ILE A 39 15.86 -18.34 -20.96
C ILE A 39 16.20 -18.48 -22.45
N THR A 40 17.36 -18.00 -22.90
CA THR A 40 17.84 -18.16 -24.28
C THR A 40 18.87 -19.28 -24.45
N ALA A 41 19.25 -19.99 -23.38
CA ALA A 41 20.19 -21.10 -23.49
C ALA A 41 19.62 -22.22 -24.37
N ALA A 42 20.48 -23.01 -25.02
CA ALA A 42 20.07 -24.11 -25.90
C ALA A 42 19.18 -25.17 -25.22
N GLY A 43 19.26 -25.29 -23.88
CA GLY A 43 18.40 -26.16 -23.07
C GLY A 43 17.16 -25.49 -22.49
N SER A 44 16.85 -24.26 -22.89
CA SER A 44 15.70 -23.52 -22.39
C SER A 44 14.40 -24.24 -22.73
N SER A 45 13.53 -24.37 -21.74
CA SER A 45 12.18 -24.91 -21.95
C SER A 45 11.25 -23.90 -22.63
N LEU A 46 11.62 -22.62 -22.73
CA LEU A 46 10.77 -21.53 -23.21
C LEU A 46 10.06 -21.83 -24.55
N PRO A 47 10.71 -22.40 -25.58
CA PRO A 47 10.04 -22.76 -26.84
C PRO A 47 8.94 -23.82 -26.69
N THR A 48 8.98 -24.57 -25.59
CA THR A 48 8.06 -25.68 -25.26
C THR A 48 7.14 -25.38 -24.08
N VAL A 49 7.14 -24.15 -23.55
CA VAL A 49 6.24 -23.68 -22.47
C VAL A 49 4.80 -23.47 -22.99
N GLN A 50 4.33 -24.30 -23.93
CA GLN A 50 2.91 -24.34 -24.26
C GLN A 50 2.19 -25.23 -23.24
N LYS A 51 1.47 -24.58 -22.32
CA LYS A 51 0.46 -25.20 -21.43
C LYS A 51 0.95 -26.30 -20.47
N LYS A 52 2.12 -26.17 -19.84
CA LYS A 52 2.30 -26.86 -18.54
C LYS A 52 1.43 -26.13 -17.52
N GLY A 53 0.54 -26.87 -16.84
CA GLY A 53 -0.33 -26.33 -15.78
C GLY A 53 0.47 -25.55 -14.74
N GLN A 54 -0.23 -24.72 -13.94
CA GLN A 54 0.40 -23.86 -12.93
C GLN A 54 1.53 -24.59 -12.19
N LEU A 55 2.76 -24.10 -12.36
CA LEU A 55 3.95 -24.66 -11.71
C LEU A 55 3.78 -24.51 -10.19
N GLN A 56 3.50 -25.63 -9.53
CA GLN A 56 3.30 -25.71 -8.08
C GLN A 56 4.64 -25.91 -7.37
N LEU A 57 5.35 -24.79 -7.13
CA LEU A 57 6.70 -24.77 -6.57
C LEU A 57 6.75 -23.94 -5.29
N VAL A 58 7.42 -24.46 -4.27
CA VAL A 58 7.89 -23.65 -3.14
C VAL A 58 9.25 -23.10 -3.54
N PHE A 59 9.43 -21.80 -3.42
CA PHE A 59 10.73 -21.14 -3.62
C PHE A 59 10.93 -20.07 -2.56
N PHE A 60 12.18 -19.88 -2.14
CA PHE A 60 12.56 -18.83 -1.21
C PHE A 60 14.05 -18.52 -1.31
N SER A 61 14.43 -17.35 -0.81
CA SER A 61 15.82 -17.00 -0.50
C SER A 61 15.97 -16.90 1.02
N PHE A 62 17.03 -17.49 1.57
CA PHE A 62 17.39 -17.35 2.98
C PHE A 62 18.91 -17.23 3.10
N LEU A 63 19.38 -16.11 3.68
CA LEU A 63 20.82 -15.82 3.80
C LEU A 63 21.56 -15.98 2.45
N ASP A 64 20.99 -15.39 1.40
CA ASP A 64 21.48 -15.43 0.00
C ASP A 64 21.48 -16.80 -0.69
N TYR A 65 20.93 -17.83 -0.06
CA TYR A 65 20.69 -19.13 -0.71
C TYR A 65 19.28 -19.20 -1.29
N PHE A 66 19.19 -19.31 -2.62
CA PHE A 66 17.94 -19.59 -3.30
C PHE A 66 17.66 -21.10 -3.32
N VAL A 67 16.49 -21.49 -2.82
CA VAL A 67 16.04 -22.88 -2.76
C VAL A 67 14.69 -22.99 -3.45
N MET A 68 14.52 -24.01 -4.30
CA MET A 68 13.23 -24.33 -4.91
C MET A 68 12.95 -25.83 -4.93
N TYR A 69 11.70 -26.22 -4.74
CA TYR A 69 11.25 -27.61 -4.83
C TYR A 69 9.74 -27.69 -5.11
N SER A 70 9.25 -28.87 -5.49
CA SER A 70 7.84 -29.07 -5.83
C SER A 70 6.92 -29.08 -4.60
N PHE A 71 5.66 -28.70 -4.79
CA PHE A 71 4.64 -28.84 -3.74
C PHE A 71 4.47 -30.29 -3.28
N SER A 72 4.67 -31.27 -4.16
CA SER A 72 4.66 -32.69 -3.75
C SER A 72 5.77 -33.00 -2.76
N ALA A 73 7.00 -32.53 -3.03
CA ALA A 73 8.11 -32.65 -2.08
C ALA A 73 7.81 -31.90 -0.78
N ALA A 74 7.23 -30.70 -0.85
CA ALA A 74 6.82 -29.93 0.32
C ALA A 74 5.81 -30.69 1.20
N LYS A 75 4.77 -31.30 0.61
CA LYS A 75 3.77 -32.10 1.33
C LYS A 75 4.42 -33.26 2.09
N VAL A 76 5.35 -33.97 1.45
CA VAL A 76 6.09 -35.07 2.09
C VAL A 76 6.97 -34.55 3.22
N LEU A 77 7.79 -33.53 2.97
CA LEU A 77 8.71 -32.99 3.97
C LEU A 77 7.98 -32.44 5.19
N TYR A 78 6.92 -31.65 4.98
CA TYR A 78 6.18 -31.02 6.07
C TYR A 78 5.35 -32.05 6.84
N GLY A 79 4.80 -33.05 6.14
CA GLY A 79 4.09 -34.17 6.76
C GLY A 79 5.01 -35.03 7.64
N LEU A 80 6.18 -35.41 7.13
CA LEU A 80 7.20 -36.12 7.90
C LEU A 80 7.68 -35.29 9.10
N GLY A 81 7.87 -33.97 8.90
CA GLY A 81 8.19 -33.03 9.97
C GLY A 81 7.14 -33.02 11.08
N LEU A 82 5.86 -32.95 10.73
CA LEU A 82 4.75 -33.01 11.69
C LEU A 82 4.74 -34.34 12.46
N VAL A 83 4.93 -35.48 11.78
CA VAL A 83 5.01 -36.79 12.44
C VAL A 83 6.18 -36.85 13.42
N ALA A 84 7.35 -36.34 13.05
CA ALA A 84 8.51 -36.27 13.93
C ALA A 84 8.26 -35.38 15.16
N VAL A 85 7.61 -34.23 14.99
CA VAL A 85 7.21 -33.35 16.10
C VAL A 85 6.21 -34.04 17.03
N LEU A 86 5.20 -34.74 16.49
CA LEU A 86 4.24 -35.50 17.29
C LEU A 86 4.93 -36.58 18.14
N ALA A 87 5.92 -37.27 17.56
CA ALA A 87 6.71 -38.26 18.29
C ALA A 87 7.56 -37.62 19.40
N ALA A 88 8.29 -36.54 19.09
CA ALA A 88 9.18 -35.85 20.03
C ALA A 88 8.44 -35.18 21.20
N THR A 89 7.20 -34.72 20.98
CA THR A 89 6.42 -33.98 21.97
C THR A 89 5.48 -34.85 22.81
N ARG A 90 5.50 -36.18 22.60
CA ARG A 90 4.62 -37.14 23.31
C ARG A 90 4.75 -37.07 24.84
N SER A 91 5.94 -36.79 25.35
CA SER A 91 6.22 -36.69 26.79
C SER A 91 5.47 -35.55 27.49
N VAL A 92 5.07 -34.52 26.75
CA VAL A 92 4.40 -33.31 27.28
C VAL A 92 2.95 -33.16 26.81
N TRP A 93 2.35 -34.23 26.28
CA TRP A 93 0.99 -34.22 25.69
C TRP A 93 -0.08 -33.63 26.61
N ARG A 94 -0.02 -33.92 27.91
CA ARG A 94 -0.98 -33.40 28.91
C ARG A 94 -0.96 -31.87 29.02
N GLY A 95 0.21 -31.25 28.80
CA GLY A 95 0.38 -29.80 28.85
C GLY A 95 0.06 -29.07 27.54
N GLN A 96 -0.04 -29.80 26.42
CA GLN A 96 -0.20 -29.21 25.08
C GLN A 96 -1.41 -28.30 24.94
N ARG A 97 -2.55 -28.67 25.54
CA ARG A 97 -3.75 -27.82 25.49
C ARG A 97 -3.50 -26.44 26.09
N THR A 98 -2.83 -26.39 27.24
CA THR A 98 -2.48 -25.12 27.90
C THR A 98 -1.38 -24.36 27.18
N GLY A 99 -0.40 -25.05 26.58
CA GLY A 99 0.65 -24.42 25.78
C GLY A 99 0.12 -23.84 24.47
N ILE A 100 -0.81 -24.53 23.79
CA ILE A 100 -1.51 -24.01 22.61
C ILE A 100 -2.33 -22.78 22.98
N LEU A 101 -3.07 -22.83 24.10
CA LEU A 101 -3.79 -21.66 24.60
C LEU A 101 -2.84 -20.49 24.89
N ALA A 102 -1.69 -20.74 25.52
CA ALA A 102 -0.67 -19.72 25.79
C ALA A 102 -0.11 -19.09 24.51
N ALA A 103 0.23 -19.91 23.51
CA ALA A 103 0.73 -19.47 22.21
C ALA A 103 -0.31 -18.63 21.46
N SER A 104 -1.54 -19.13 21.34
CA SER A 104 -2.64 -18.43 20.67
C SER A 104 -3.01 -17.13 21.38
N ALA A 105 -3.08 -17.15 22.72
CA ALA A 105 -3.30 -15.94 23.52
C ALA A 105 -2.15 -14.94 23.35
N GLY A 106 -0.92 -15.41 23.20
CA GLY A 106 0.24 -14.56 22.89
C GLY A 106 0.05 -13.80 21.59
N LEU A 107 -0.23 -14.51 20.49
CA LEU A 107 -0.46 -13.89 19.17
C LEU A 107 -1.67 -12.95 19.17
N LEU A 108 -2.82 -13.39 19.70
CA LEU A 108 -4.03 -12.56 19.78
C LEU A 108 -3.82 -11.35 20.70
N GLY A 109 -3.08 -11.53 21.79
CA GLY A 109 -2.66 -10.45 22.67
C GLY A 109 -1.81 -9.42 21.94
N SER A 110 -0.80 -9.85 21.17
CA SER A 110 0.02 -8.94 20.35
C SER A 110 -0.83 -8.13 19.37
N LEU A 111 -1.72 -8.80 18.64
CA LEU A 111 -2.63 -8.17 17.68
C LEU A 111 -3.54 -7.14 18.37
N PHE A 112 -4.10 -7.49 19.52
CA PHE A 112 -4.92 -6.57 20.30
C PHE A 112 -4.09 -5.36 20.78
N GLY A 113 -2.88 -5.59 21.31
CA GLY A 113 -2.00 -4.55 21.83
C GLY A 113 -1.63 -3.49 20.79
N VAL A 114 -1.21 -3.91 19.59
CA VAL A 114 -0.84 -2.98 18.51
C VAL A 114 -2.05 -2.21 17.97
N ASN A 115 -3.21 -2.86 17.85
CA ASN A 115 -4.41 -2.22 17.33
C ASN A 115 -5.03 -1.26 18.35
N LEU A 116 -4.95 -1.57 19.65
CA LEU A 116 -5.30 -0.63 20.71
C LEU A 116 -4.38 0.59 20.67
N LEU A 117 -3.07 0.40 20.53
CA LEU A 117 -2.13 1.51 20.37
C LEU A 117 -2.43 2.34 19.12
N ALA A 118 -2.77 1.71 17.99
CA ALA A 118 -3.17 2.42 16.76
C ALA A 118 -4.38 3.32 17.00
N VAL A 119 -5.41 2.86 17.72
CA VAL A 119 -6.57 3.68 18.12
C VAL A 119 -6.12 4.84 19.01
N MET A 120 -5.27 4.59 20.01
CA MET A 120 -4.78 5.64 20.91
C MET A 120 -4.03 6.72 20.14
N MET A 121 -3.12 6.35 19.24
CA MET A 121 -2.35 7.30 18.44
C MET A 121 -3.24 8.06 17.46
N LYS A 122 -4.10 7.37 16.70
CA LYS A 122 -4.91 7.99 15.64
C LYS A 122 -6.09 8.77 16.18
N VAL A 123 -6.91 8.16 17.05
CA VAL A 123 -8.21 8.69 17.46
C VAL A 123 -8.09 9.53 18.74
N VAL A 124 -7.38 9.04 19.75
CA VAL A 124 -7.32 9.72 21.06
C VAL A 124 -6.34 10.89 21.04
N LEU A 125 -5.15 10.69 20.49
CA LEU A 125 -4.10 11.72 20.45
C LEU A 125 -4.13 12.57 19.19
N GLY A 126 -4.80 12.13 18.11
CA GLY A 126 -4.77 12.82 16.82
C GLY A 126 -3.37 12.85 16.20
N LYS A 127 -2.56 11.81 16.44
CA LYS A 127 -1.15 11.66 16.04
C LYS A 127 -0.91 10.40 15.19
N GLY A 128 -1.89 10.06 14.35
CA GLY A 128 -1.74 8.99 13.37
C GLY A 128 -0.53 9.23 12.45
N MET A 129 0.07 8.15 11.95
CA MET A 129 1.24 8.19 11.06
C MET A 129 2.52 8.86 11.62
N SER A 130 2.60 9.17 12.91
CA SER A 130 3.81 9.79 13.52
C SER A 130 5.10 8.99 13.34
N TRP A 131 5.00 7.74 12.89
CA TRP A 131 6.10 6.83 12.59
C TRP A 131 6.65 6.97 11.15
N PHE A 132 5.94 7.65 10.24
CA PHE A 132 6.18 7.61 8.80
C PHE A 132 7.61 8.03 8.41
N ALA A 133 8.05 9.22 8.84
CA ALA A 133 9.41 9.71 8.58
C ALA A 133 10.54 8.84 9.15
N GLY A 134 10.28 8.09 10.23
CA GLY A 134 11.31 7.23 10.83
C GLY A 134 11.38 5.83 10.21
N GLY A 135 10.58 5.57 9.17
CA GLY A 135 10.57 4.32 8.43
C GLY A 135 10.25 3.07 9.25
N HIS A 136 10.79 1.94 8.80
CA HIS A 136 10.51 0.64 9.43
C HIS A 136 11.01 0.56 10.89
N PHE A 137 12.10 1.24 11.23
CA PHE A 137 12.61 1.27 12.60
C PHE A 137 11.67 2.04 13.56
N ALA A 138 11.09 3.15 13.11
CA ALA A 138 10.11 3.88 13.92
C ALA A 138 8.84 3.06 14.15
N VAL A 139 8.36 2.35 13.13
CA VAL A 139 7.20 1.45 13.25
C VAL A 139 7.51 0.34 14.27
N LEU A 140 8.68 -0.27 14.21
CA LEU A 140 9.11 -1.27 15.19
C LEU A 140 9.26 -0.70 16.60
N ALA A 141 9.80 0.51 16.73
CA ALA A 141 9.94 1.18 18.02
C ALA A 141 8.57 1.50 18.66
N LEU A 142 7.61 1.96 17.86
CA LEU A 142 6.27 2.30 18.35
C LEU A 142 5.44 1.04 18.65
N TYR A 143 5.31 0.13 17.68
CA TYR A 143 4.38 -1.00 17.76
C TYR A 143 5.00 -2.28 18.34
N GLY A 144 6.33 -2.45 18.29
CA GLY A 144 7.01 -3.64 18.82
C GLY A 144 6.79 -3.84 20.33
N PRO A 145 7.03 -2.82 21.17
CA PRO A 145 6.74 -2.90 22.60
C PRO A 145 5.25 -3.14 22.90
N ALA A 146 4.34 -2.59 22.09
CA ALA A 146 2.90 -2.83 22.25
C ALA A 146 2.49 -4.25 21.89
N ALA A 147 3.10 -4.84 20.85
CA ALA A 147 2.93 -6.25 20.52
C ALA A 147 3.40 -7.13 21.69
N LEU A 148 4.60 -6.87 22.22
CA LEU A 148 5.12 -7.61 23.38
C LEU A 148 4.24 -7.43 24.62
N LEU A 149 3.79 -6.20 24.91
CA LEU A 149 2.91 -5.89 26.02
C LEU A 149 1.63 -6.73 25.93
N GLY A 150 0.99 -6.74 24.77
CA GLY A 150 -0.19 -7.55 24.51
C GLY A 150 0.05 -9.05 24.67
N ALA A 151 1.15 -9.56 24.11
CA ALA A 151 1.54 -10.97 24.23
C ALA A 151 1.78 -11.41 25.68
N PHE A 152 2.46 -10.60 26.50
CA PHE A 152 2.73 -10.94 27.90
C PHE A 152 1.53 -10.68 28.82
N ALA A 153 0.75 -9.63 28.56
CA ALA A 153 -0.46 -9.33 29.32
C ALA A 153 -1.48 -10.46 29.19
N SER A 154 -1.63 -11.04 28.00
CA SER A 154 -2.52 -12.19 27.79
C SER A 154 -2.12 -13.41 28.63
N GLN A 155 -0.82 -13.62 28.88
CA GLN A 155 -0.35 -14.73 29.72
C GLN A 155 -0.77 -14.61 31.19
N LEU A 156 -1.16 -13.41 31.66
CA LEU A 156 -1.70 -13.24 33.01
C LEU A 156 -3.06 -13.95 33.19
N ALA A 157 -3.86 -13.99 32.11
CA ALA A 157 -5.16 -14.66 32.06
C ALA A 157 -5.05 -16.16 31.77
N VAL A 158 -3.96 -16.61 31.13
CA VAL A 158 -3.73 -18.03 30.83
C VAL A 158 -3.38 -18.80 32.12
N PRO A 159 -3.88 -20.06 32.28
CA PRO A 159 -3.43 -20.94 33.35
C PRO A 159 -1.92 -21.19 33.28
N THR A 160 -1.27 -21.37 34.43
CA THR A 160 0.17 -21.69 34.46
C THR A 160 0.43 -22.97 33.67
N THR A 161 1.34 -22.90 32.71
CA THR A 161 1.75 -24.06 31.91
C THR A 161 3.22 -24.37 32.15
N ASN A 162 3.62 -25.60 31.85
CA ASN A 162 5.02 -26.00 31.91
C ASN A 162 5.77 -25.39 30.72
N GLU A 163 6.96 -24.82 30.98
CA GLU A 163 7.82 -24.17 29.98
C GLU A 163 8.06 -25.06 28.74
N LYS A 164 8.43 -26.33 28.96
CA LYS A 164 8.66 -27.32 27.90
C LYS A 164 7.38 -27.65 27.13
N ALA A 165 6.23 -27.71 27.80
CA ALA A 165 4.94 -27.91 27.14
C ALA A 165 4.59 -26.71 26.24
N ALA A 166 4.79 -25.47 26.69
CA ALA A 166 4.58 -24.27 25.87
C ALA A 166 5.49 -24.22 24.64
N PHE A 167 6.79 -24.55 24.82
CA PHE A 167 7.74 -24.67 23.70
C PHE A 167 7.28 -25.73 22.68
N ALA A 168 6.92 -26.92 23.18
CA ALA A 168 6.44 -28.02 22.34
C ALA A 168 5.13 -27.69 21.62
N SER A 169 4.26 -26.86 22.22
CA SER A 169 3.03 -26.38 21.58
C SER A 169 3.31 -25.42 20.43
N ILE A 170 4.26 -24.50 20.55
CA ILE A 170 4.68 -23.64 19.43
C ILE A 170 5.20 -24.49 18.29
N LEU A 171 6.06 -25.46 18.58
CA LEU A 171 6.60 -26.39 17.58
C LEU A 171 5.49 -27.19 16.87
N LEU A 172 4.51 -27.68 17.63
CA LEU A 172 3.36 -28.40 17.09
C LEU A 172 2.48 -27.50 16.21
N LEU A 173 2.20 -26.28 16.66
CA LEU A 173 1.40 -25.31 15.90
C LEU A 173 2.08 -24.93 14.59
N GLN A 174 3.39 -24.64 14.61
CA GLN A 174 4.15 -24.29 13.40
C GLN A 174 4.21 -25.45 12.41
N SER A 175 4.52 -26.67 12.87
CA SER A 175 4.56 -27.85 12.00
C SER A 175 3.19 -28.21 11.42
N ALA A 176 2.12 -28.06 12.21
CA ALA A 176 0.75 -28.27 11.74
C ALA A 176 0.34 -27.19 10.72
N ALA A 177 0.62 -25.92 10.99
CA ALA A 177 0.34 -24.81 10.08
C ALA A 177 1.08 -24.98 8.74
N ALA A 178 2.36 -25.35 8.79
CA ALA A 178 3.16 -25.66 7.61
C ALA A 178 2.49 -26.72 6.74
N PHE A 179 2.12 -27.86 7.35
CA PHE A 179 1.51 -28.96 6.63
C PHE A 179 0.12 -28.62 6.08
N VAL A 180 -0.75 -28.00 6.89
CA VAL A 180 -2.11 -27.61 6.47
C VAL A 180 -2.07 -26.62 5.30
N LEU A 181 -1.26 -25.56 5.39
CA LEU A 181 -1.10 -24.59 4.30
C LEU A 181 -0.61 -25.27 3.02
N GLN A 182 0.32 -26.21 3.15
CA GLN A 182 0.84 -26.93 2.00
C GLN A 182 -0.16 -27.92 1.39
N LEU A 183 -1.06 -28.51 2.18
CA LEU A 183 -2.15 -29.37 1.70
C LEU A 183 -3.13 -28.60 0.80
N ILE A 184 -3.41 -27.34 1.15
CA ILE A 184 -4.25 -26.43 0.33
C ILE A 184 -3.44 -25.71 -0.76
N ASN A 185 -2.22 -26.16 -1.06
CA ASN A 185 -1.33 -25.62 -2.10
C ASN A 185 -0.95 -24.15 -1.90
N VAL A 186 -0.78 -23.72 -0.64
CA VAL A 186 -0.27 -22.40 -0.29
C VAL A 186 1.22 -22.51 0.08
N GLY A 187 2.09 -21.93 -0.76
CA GLY A 187 3.55 -22.01 -0.60
C GLY A 187 4.10 -21.35 0.68
N THR A 188 3.34 -20.45 1.32
CA THR A 188 3.76 -19.77 2.56
C THR A 188 3.85 -20.70 3.77
N GLY A 189 3.40 -21.96 3.66
CA GLY A 189 3.63 -22.99 4.68
C GLY A 189 5.11 -23.16 5.04
N LEU A 190 6.01 -22.86 4.10
CA LEU A 190 7.45 -22.80 4.33
C LEU A 190 7.85 -21.92 5.52
N LEU A 191 7.19 -20.78 5.70
CA LEU A 191 7.54 -19.81 6.75
C LEU A 191 7.44 -20.45 8.13
N PHE A 192 6.53 -21.42 8.31
CA PHE A 192 6.38 -22.17 9.55
C PHE A 192 7.27 -23.42 9.60
N PHE A 193 7.56 -24.03 8.44
CA PHE A 193 8.43 -25.21 8.36
C PHE A 193 9.89 -24.89 8.69
N LEU A 194 10.44 -23.77 8.19
CA LEU A 194 11.85 -23.42 8.41
C LEU A 194 12.22 -23.27 9.91
N PRO A 195 11.43 -22.57 10.75
CA PRO A 195 11.56 -22.57 12.21
C PRO A 195 11.43 -23.93 12.90
N THR A 196 10.62 -24.83 12.33
CA THR A 196 10.28 -26.12 12.94
C THR A 196 11.51 -27.01 13.06
N PHE A 197 12.35 -27.07 12.02
CA PHE A 197 13.52 -27.95 12.00
C PHE A 197 14.54 -27.67 13.13
N PRO A 198 15.11 -26.46 13.28
CA PRO A 198 16.05 -26.16 14.36
C PRO A 198 15.39 -26.28 15.74
N SER A 199 14.10 -25.95 15.86
CA SER A 199 13.36 -26.11 17.11
C SER A 199 13.20 -27.58 17.52
N LEU A 200 12.90 -28.47 16.56
CA LEU A 200 12.84 -29.92 16.78
C LEU A 200 14.22 -30.47 17.18
N VAL A 201 15.28 -30.12 16.45
CA VAL A 201 16.65 -30.54 16.76
C VAL A 201 17.04 -30.07 18.16
N SER A 202 16.74 -28.81 18.50
CA SER A 202 17.05 -28.24 19.81
C SER A 202 16.33 -28.96 20.95
N LEU A 203 15.08 -29.37 20.73
CA LEU A 203 14.30 -30.16 21.70
C LEU A 203 14.90 -31.57 21.89
N LEU A 204 15.33 -32.21 20.82
CA LEU A 204 15.97 -33.53 20.91
C LEU A 204 17.33 -33.45 21.62
N LEU A 205 18.15 -32.43 21.29
CA LEU A 205 19.40 -32.16 22.00
C LEU A 205 19.15 -31.87 23.49
N ASN A 206 18.07 -31.15 23.81
CA ASN A 206 17.69 -30.92 25.19
C ASN A 206 17.46 -32.23 25.96
N ASP A 207 16.69 -33.12 25.37
CA ASP A 207 16.20 -34.33 26.04
C ASP A 207 17.25 -35.44 26.13
N HIS A 208 18.25 -35.42 25.25
CA HIS A 208 19.27 -36.46 25.17
C HIS A 208 20.67 -36.01 25.61
N ILE A 209 20.98 -34.72 25.58
CA ILE A 209 22.34 -34.20 25.79
C ILE A 209 22.39 -33.08 26.83
N LEU A 210 21.55 -32.05 26.70
CA LEU A 210 21.74 -30.79 27.44
C LEU A 210 21.17 -30.81 28.86
N THR A 211 20.21 -31.70 29.15
CA THR A 211 19.56 -31.77 30.46
C THR A 211 19.54 -33.19 31.01
N LYS A 212 19.64 -33.33 32.34
CA LYS A 212 19.47 -34.61 33.04
C LYS A 212 18.01 -34.91 33.35
N THR A 213 17.17 -33.86 33.39
CA THR A 213 15.76 -33.93 33.78
C THR A 213 14.88 -33.70 32.56
N LYS A 214 14.02 -34.68 32.22
CA LYS A 214 13.16 -34.60 31.03
C LYS A 214 12.07 -33.52 31.07
N SER A 215 11.90 -32.81 32.19
CA SER A 215 10.90 -31.75 32.37
C SER A 215 11.46 -30.33 32.23
N GLU A 216 12.77 -30.17 32.09
CA GLU A 216 13.45 -28.87 32.08
C GLU A 216 13.97 -28.52 30.68
N LEU A 217 14.04 -27.23 30.37
CA LEU A 217 14.69 -26.70 29.17
C LEU A 217 16.00 -26.00 29.51
N SER A 218 17.07 -26.36 28.81
CA SER A 218 18.34 -25.66 28.83
C SER A 218 18.22 -24.30 28.12
N LEU A 219 18.97 -23.29 28.56
CA LEU A 219 19.03 -22.00 27.88
C LEU A 219 19.60 -22.14 26.45
N TRP A 220 20.50 -23.10 26.24
CA TRP A 220 21.03 -23.42 24.91
C TRP A 220 19.94 -23.88 23.94
N THR A 221 18.88 -24.52 24.43
CA THR A 221 17.74 -24.92 23.58
C THR A 221 17.05 -23.71 22.97
N TYR A 222 16.92 -22.60 23.71
CA TYR A 222 16.38 -21.36 23.17
C TYR A 222 17.32 -20.74 22.14
N VAL A 223 18.62 -20.67 22.43
CA VAL A 223 19.61 -20.09 21.50
C VAL A 223 19.58 -20.82 20.16
N LEU A 224 19.62 -22.16 20.18
CA LEU A 224 19.63 -22.98 18.98
C LEU A 224 18.30 -22.91 18.22
N ALA A 225 17.16 -22.97 18.94
CA ALA A 225 15.84 -22.96 18.32
C ALA A 225 15.47 -21.58 17.75
N GLN A 226 15.93 -20.49 18.37
CA GLN A 226 15.58 -19.11 18.02
C GLN A 226 16.44 -18.52 16.90
N ALA A 227 17.59 -19.13 16.56
CA ALA A 227 18.53 -18.64 15.55
C ALA A 227 17.94 -18.48 14.14
N VAL A 228 17.18 -19.47 13.66
CA VAL A 228 16.51 -19.37 12.36
C VAL A 228 15.29 -18.46 12.41
N PRO A 229 14.35 -18.59 13.37
CA PRO A 229 13.20 -17.70 13.44
C PRO A 229 13.57 -16.22 13.55
N ILE A 230 14.60 -15.86 14.32
CA ILE A 230 15.01 -14.45 14.43
C ILE A 230 15.61 -13.94 13.14
N SER A 231 16.44 -14.73 12.45
CA SER A 231 17.07 -14.36 11.18
C SER A 231 16.04 -14.24 10.04
N LEU A 232 15.17 -15.25 9.93
CA LEU A 232 14.08 -15.28 8.96
C LEU A 232 13.09 -14.15 9.24
N GLY A 233 12.69 -14.00 10.50
CA GLY A 233 11.78 -12.96 10.95
C GLY A 233 12.33 -11.56 10.71
N ALA A 234 13.62 -11.31 10.96
CA ALA A 234 14.24 -10.02 10.68
C ALA A 234 14.21 -9.69 9.17
N GLN A 235 14.55 -10.64 8.30
CA GLN A 235 14.47 -10.46 6.84
C GLN A 235 13.03 -10.16 6.39
N LEU A 236 12.06 -10.92 6.90
CA LEU A 236 10.64 -10.71 6.57
C LEU A 236 10.14 -9.35 7.08
N ILE A 237 10.45 -8.99 8.33
CA ILE A 237 10.03 -7.72 8.93
C ILE A 237 10.58 -6.54 8.16
N ILE A 238 11.89 -6.51 7.91
CA ILE A 238 12.53 -5.35 7.25
C ILE A 238 11.99 -5.18 5.85
N VAL A 239 12.03 -6.24 5.02
CA VAL A 239 11.56 -6.17 3.63
C VAL A 239 10.08 -5.83 3.54
N THR A 240 9.25 -6.42 4.41
CA THR A 240 7.80 -6.13 4.41
C THR A 240 7.55 -4.69 4.83
N LEU A 241 8.18 -4.20 5.90
CA LEU A 241 7.97 -2.83 6.35
C LEU A 241 8.56 -1.80 5.37
N GLU A 242 9.67 -2.07 4.71
CA GLU A 242 10.19 -1.17 3.66
C GLU A 242 9.21 -0.95 2.51
N VAL A 243 8.39 -1.95 2.17
CA VAL A 243 7.32 -1.82 1.18
C VAL A 243 6.09 -1.14 1.79
N PHE A 244 5.60 -1.66 2.91
CA PHE A 244 4.28 -1.30 3.42
C PHE A 244 4.25 0.04 4.16
N VAL A 245 5.36 0.50 4.73
CA VAL A 245 5.41 1.79 5.46
C VAL A 245 5.23 2.97 4.50
N PRO A 246 6.00 3.10 3.39
CA PRO A 246 5.72 4.11 2.36
C PRO A 246 4.34 3.94 1.71
N LEU A 247 3.94 2.70 1.41
CA LEU A 247 2.69 2.41 0.71
C LEU A 247 1.48 2.82 1.54
N THR A 248 1.38 2.37 2.79
CA THR A 248 0.23 2.67 3.66
C THR A 248 0.15 4.14 4.02
N GLY A 249 1.29 4.85 4.09
CA GLY A 249 1.30 6.30 4.20
C GLY A 249 0.85 7.04 2.94
N ARG A 250 0.46 6.31 1.89
CA ARG A 250 0.02 6.83 0.58
C ARG A 250 -1.32 6.24 0.11
N MET A 251 -2.09 5.65 1.02
CA MET A 251 -3.39 5.03 0.73
C MET A 251 -4.58 5.80 1.32
N GLY A 252 -4.45 7.11 1.49
CA GLY A 252 -5.56 7.99 1.87
C GLY A 252 -6.16 7.62 3.22
N THR A 253 -7.47 7.33 3.23
CA THR A 253 -8.27 7.04 4.42
C THR A 253 -8.08 5.62 4.98
N VAL A 254 -7.30 4.77 4.29
CA VAL A 254 -6.99 3.42 4.74
C VAL A 254 -6.37 3.47 6.15
N PRO A 255 -6.71 2.51 7.04
CA PRO A 255 -6.23 2.51 8.42
C PRO A 255 -4.74 2.12 8.52
N ALA A 256 -3.85 2.99 8.07
CA ALA A 256 -2.41 2.76 7.95
C ALA A 256 -1.77 2.25 9.26
N ASP A 257 -2.03 2.92 10.39
CA ASP A 257 -1.57 2.54 11.73
C ASP A 257 -1.94 1.10 12.12
N HIS A 258 -3.16 0.67 11.78
CA HIS A 258 -3.62 -0.70 12.05
C HIS A 258 -2.92 -1.72 11.16
N ILE A 259 -2.68 -1.39 9.89
CA ILE A 259 -1.99 -2.27 8.94
C ILE A 259 -0.55 -2.48 9.41
N VAL A 260 0.22 -1.41 9.63
CA VAL A 260 1.63 -1.53 10.01
C VAL A 260 1.79 -2.14 11.41
N GLY A 261 0.92 -1.79 12.36
CA GLY A 261 0.92 -2.40 13.69
C GLY A 261 0.64 -3.91 13.63
N THR A 262 -0.33 -4.33 12.81
CA THR A 262 -0.65 -5.74 12.61
C THR A 262 0.51 -6.51 11.95
N LEU A 263 1.18 -5.91 10.97
CA LEU A 263 2.39 -6.49 10.36
C LEU A 263 3.48 -6.70 11.40
N VAL A 264 3.74 -5.72 12.29
CA VAL A 264 4.69 -5.86 13.39
C VAL A 264 4.30 -7.00 14.33
N ALA A 265 3.03 -7.12 14.70
CA ALA A 265 2.57 -8.19 15.59
C ALA A 265 2.74 -9.58 14.96
N VAL A 266 2.27 -9.77 13.72
CA VAL A 266 2.33 -11.08 13.03
C VAL A 266 3.78 -11.49 12.75
N LEU A 267 4.56 -10.60 12.12
CA LEU A 267 5.94 -10.90 11.77
C LEU A 267 6.85 -10.95 13.00
N GLY A 268 6.58 -10.13 14.02
CA GLY A 268 7.27 -10.16 15.31
C GLY A 268 7.02 -11.46 16.08
N SER A 269 5.78 -11.96 16.09
CA SER A 269 5.46 -13.28 16.66
C SER A 269 6.16 -14.41 15.90
N GLN A 270 6.37 -14.27 14.59
CA GLN A 270 7.15 -15.22 13.81
C GLN A 270 8.66 -15.11 14.05
N ALA A 271 9.16 -13.90 14.28
CA ALA A 271 10.56 -13.64 14.57
C ALA A 271 10.96 -14.13 15.97
N LEU A 272 10.06 -14.02 16.96
CA LEU A 272 10.33 -14.29 18.37
C LEU A 272 9.30 -15.26 18.99
N PRO A 273 9.06 -16.45 18.39
CA PRO A 273 7.97 -17.33 18.80
C PRO A 273 8.21 -17.97 20.18
N LEU A 274 9.46 -17.97 20.67
CA LEU A 274 9.83 -18.61 21.93
C LEU A 274 9.80 -17.68 23.15
N LEU A 275 9.46 -16.41 22.98
CA LEU A 275 9.33 -15.46 24.09
C LEU A 275 8.24 -15.85 25.09
N VAL A 276 7.08 -16.30 24.59
CA VAL A 276 5.98 -16.73 25.45
C VAL A 276 6.35 -18.00 26.25
N PRO A 277 6.86 -19.08 25.63
CA PRO A 277 7.42 -20.22 26.37
C PRO A 277 8.43 -19.82 27.44
N PHE A 278 9.39 -18.95 27.09
CA PHE A 278 10.42 -18.49 28.02
C PHE A 278 9.85 -17.74 29.23
N ALA A 279 8.76 -16.98 29.05
CA ALA A 279 8.09 -16.28 30.14
C ALA A 279 7.57 -17.23 31.24
N HIS A 280 7.10 -18.42 30.84
CA HIS A 280 6.56 -19.42 31.76
C HIS A 280 7.63 -20.01 32.69
N ARG A 281 8.92 -19.85 32.37
CA ARG A 281 10.04 -20.21 33.26
C ARG A 281 10.05 -19.42 34.57
N PHE A 282 9.65 -18.15 34.55
CA PHE A 282 9.77 -17.23 35.68
C PHE A 282 8.46 -17.02 36.46
N GLY A 283 7.35 -17.55 35.94
CA GLY A 283 6.04 -17.48 36.57
C GLY A 283 5.36 -16.10 36.51
N LYS A 284 4.12 -16.04 37.02
CA LYS A 284 3.25 -14.84 36.94
C LYS A 284 3.84 -13.56 37.56
N PRO A 285 4.58 -13.59 38.69
CA PRO A 285 5.17 -12.37 39.25
C PRO A 285 6.16 -11.69 38.31
N ALA A 286 6.98 -12.46 37.60
CA ALA A 286 7.91 -11.92 36.61
C ALA A 286 7.17 -11.36 35.39
N VAL A 287 6.15 -12.07 34.89
CA VAL A 287 5.30 -11.58 33.79
C VAL A 287 4.62 -10.26 34.15
N ARG A 288 4.11 -10.10 35.38
CA ARG A 288 3.53 -8.81 35.84
C ARG A 288 4.54 -7.67 35.82
N ARG A 289 5.80 -7.93 36.22
CA ARG A 289 6.87 -6.92 36.14
C ARG A 289 7.18 -6.56 34.70
N ILE A 290 7.31 -7.55 33.81
CA ILE A 290 7.53 -7.35 32.36
C ILE A 290 6.40 -6.51 31.77
N VAL A 291 5.14 -6.84 32.04
CA VAL A 291 3.96 -6.09 31.59
C VAL A 291 4.00 -4.65 32.10
N SER A 292 4.38 -4.43 33.36
CA SER A 292 4.46 -3.08 33.93
C SER A 292 5.56 -2.24 33.24
N ILE A 293 6.74 -2.84 33.01
CA ILE A 293 7.86 -2.19 32.32
C ILE A 293 7.49 -1.89 30.86
N LEU A 294 6.92 -2.87 30.14
CA LEU A 294 6.48 -2.67 28.75
C LEU A 294 5.35 -1.64 28.65
N GLY A 295 4.44 -1.60 29.62
CA GLY A 295 3.41 -0.56 29.72
C GLY A 295 4.02 0.83 29.82
N LEU A 296 5.04 1.00 30.69
CA LEU A 296 5.78 2.26 30.78
C LEU A 296 6.50 2.60 29.46
N VAL A 297 7.17 1.63 28.83
CA VAL A 297 7.85 1.83 27.53
C VAL A 297 6.86 2.25 26.45
N VAL A 298 5.69 1.62 26.37
CA VAL A 298 4.62 2.00 25.42
C VAL A 298 4.17 3.44 25.66
N VAL A 299 3.93 3.83 26.92
CA VAL A 299 3.55 5.21 27.26
C VAL A 299 4.63 6.22 26.87
N ILE A 300 5.91 5.91 27.15
CA ILE A 300 7.04 6.76 26.75
C ILE A 300 7.11 6.89 25.23
N ASN A 301 7.00 5.78 24.51
CA ASN A 301 7.02 5.79 23.04
C ASN A 301 5.83 6.59 22.49
N MET A 302 4.62 6.43 23.03
CA MET A 302 3.47 7.26 22.67
C MET A 302 3.78 8.75 22.82
N ALA A 303 4.37 9.17 23.94
CA ALA A 303 4.73 10.56 24.16
C ALA A 303 5.78 11.07 23.16
N VAL A 304 6.83 10.28 22.91
CA VAL A 304 7.89 10.62 21.95
C VAL A 304 7.32 10.75 20.54
N PHE A 305 6.48 9.80 20.11
CA PHE A 305 5.89 9.81 18.78
C PHE A 305 4.79 10.86 18.62
N ALA A 306 4.02 11.17 19.67
CA ALA A 306 3.04 12.25 19.66
C ALA A 306 3.68 13.64 19.46
N ALA A 307 4.94 13.79 19.85
CA ALA A 307 5.72 15.02 19.65
C ALA A 307 6.39 15.12 18.26
N ARG A 308 6.38 14.04 17.45
CA ARG A 308 7.02 14.03 16.13
C ARG A 308 6.06 14.50 15.05
N ASN A 309 6.64 15.13 14.02
CA ASN A 309 5.96 15.32 12.76
C ASN A 309 6.04 14.05 11.92
N PRO A 310 4.94 13.65 11.25
CA PRO A 310 4.94 12.47 10.40
C PRO A 310 5.79 12.65 9.14
N PHE A 311 6.00 13.89 8.70
CA PHE A 311 6.73 14.23 7.48
C PHE A 311 8.01 15.00 7.79
N ASP A 312 9.04 14.76 6.97
CA ASP A 312 10.28 15.50 6.95
C ASP A 312 10.71 15.75 5.49
N GLU A 313 11.91 16.29 5.32
CA GLU A 313 12.47 16.66 4.03
C GLU A 313 12.60 15.47 3.03
N MET A 314 12.76 14.24 3.51
CA MET A 314 12.92 13.02 2.69
C MET A 314 11.70 12.11 2.71
N HIS A 315 10.73 12.40 3.57
CA HIS A 315 9.49 11.66 3.74
C HIS A 315 8.33 12.64 3.66
N GLN A 316 8.21 13.32 2.52
CA GLN A 316 7.29 14.44 2.33
C GLN A 316 5.83 13.96 2.18
N LYS A 317 4.89 14.79 2.63
CA LYS A 317 3.47 14.70 2.28
C LYS A 317 3.29 14.93 0.79
N ARG A 318 2.44 14.13 0.15
CA ARG A 318 2.03 14.30 -1.25
C ARG A 318 0.80 15.19 -1.33
N LEU A 319 0.98 16.40 -1.87
CA LEU A 319 -0.12 17.30 -2.20
C LEU A 319 -0.40 17.24 -3.70
N PHE A 320 -1.62 16.86 -4.07
CA PHE A 320 -2.11 16.92 -5.43
C PHE A 320 -2.91 18.21 -5.59
N VAL A 321 -2.59 19.00 -6.61
CA VAL A 321 -3.26 20.24 -6.91
C VAL A 321 -3.70 20.27 -8.36
N ILE A 322 -4.99 20.54 -8.59
CA ILE A 322 -5.54 20.75 -9.92
C ILE A 322 -6.04 22.19 -10.00
N HIS A 323 -5.48 22.99 -10.89
CA HIS A 323 -6.12 24.22 -11.34
C HIS A 323 -7.08 23.85 -12.47
N ALA A 324 -8.38 23.80 -12.21
CA ALA A 324 -9.40 23.47 -13.20
C ALA A 324 -10.02 24.74 -13.78
N GLU A 325 -9.98 24.86 -15.10
CA GLU A 325 -10.70 25.86 -15.86
C GLU A 325 -11.90 25.20 -16.54
N ASN A 326 -13.12 25.61 -16.16
CA ASN A 326 -14.33 25.08 -16.75
C ASN A 326 -14.79 25.97 -17.92
N VAL A 327 -14.60 25.51 -19.15
CA VAL A 327 -14.93 26.30 -20.36
C VAL A 327 -16.43 26.42 -20.62
N THR A 328 -17.26 25.64 -19.91
CA THR A 328 -18.73 25.71 -20.01
C THR A 328 -19.31 26.75 -19.03
N THR A 329 -18.76 26.86 -17.82
CA THR A 329 -19.23 27.80 -16.79
C THR A 329 -18.38 29.06 -16.66
N ASN A 330 -17.19 29.09 -17.28
CA ASN A 330 -16.16 30.12 -17.14
C ASN A 330 -15.61 30.28 -15.71
N GLU A 331 -15.77 29.26 -14.87
CA GLU A 331 -15.27 29.25 -13.49
C GLU A 331 -13.89 28.60 -13.40
N HIS A 332 -13.04 29.14 -12.53
CA HIS A 332 -11.75 28.55 -12.19
C HIS A 332 -11.75 28.06 -10.75
N HIS A 333 -11.21 26.87 -10.54
CA HIS A 333 -11.13 26.26 -9.22
C HIS A 333 -9.74 25.71 -8.95
N LEU A 334 -9.33 25.77 -7.69
CA LEU A 334 -8.17 25.06 -7.18
C LEU A 334 -8.66 23.87 -6.37
N HIS A 335 -8.41 22.67 -6.88
CA HIS A 335 -8.68 21.43 -6.18
C HIS A 335 -7.41 20.98 -5.47
N LEU A 336 -7.54 20.61 -4.20
CA LEU A 336 -6.45 20.18 -3.34
C LEU A 336 -6.78 18.80 -2.79
N ALA A 337 -5.85 17.86 -2.83
CA ALA A 337 -6.02 16.57 -2.17
C ALA A 337 -4.70 16.00 -1.68
N THR A 338 -4.79 15.13 -0.67
CA THR A 338 -3.68 14.29 -0.23
C THR A 338 -4.05 12.82 -0.33
N SER A 339 -3.04 11.96 -0.48
CA SER A 339 -3.20 10.50 -0.46
C SER A 339 -2.76 9.89 0.87
N ASP A 340 -2.84 10.60 1.99
CA ASP A 340 -2.45 10.11 3.31
C ASP A 340 -3.50 10.44 4.37
N GLY A 341 -3.43 9.73 5.50
CA GLY A 341 -4.34 9.88 6.63
C GLY A 341 -3.74 10.68 7.80
N ALA A 342 -2.64 11.40 7.59
CA ALA A 342 -1.99 12.16 8.64
C ALA A 342 -2.81 13.42 9.01
N PRO A 343 -2.76 13.87 10.27
CA PRO A 343 -3.49 15.07 10.70
C PRO A 343 -2.94 16.35 10.05
N GLY A 344 -3.75 17.41 10.07
CA GLY A 344 -3.31 18.77 9.70
C GLY A 344 -3.61 19.21 8.26
N PHE A 345 -4.03 18.30 7.38
CA PHE A 345 -4.37 18.68 6.00
C PHE A 345 -5.50 19.73 5.87
N PRO A 346 -6.61 19.67 6.65
CA PRO A 346 -7.63 20.72 6.59
C PRO A 346 -7.10 22.12 6.93
N ASN A 347 -6.15 22.23 7.87
CA ASN A 347 -5.52 23.50 8.21
C ASN A 347 -4.68 24.03 7.04
N LEU A 348 -3.89 23.16 6.40
CA LEU A 348 -3.12 23.53 5.21
C LEU A 348 -4.04 24.00 4.06
N VAL A 349 -5.20 23.37 3.88
CA VAL A 349 -6.20 23.79 2.90
C VAL A 349 -6.76 25.18 3.23
N GLN A 350 -7.06 25.45 4.50
CA GLN A 350 -7.53 26.77 4.94
C GLN A 350 -6.47 27.85 4.69
N ASP A 351 -5.21 27.55 5.01
CA ASP A 351 -4.09 28.47 4.78
C ASP A 351 -3.91 28.78 3.28
N ILE A 352 -3.99 27.75 2.42
CA ILE A 352 -3.96 27.93 0.95
C ILE A 352 -5.17 28.74 0.46
N SER A 353 -6.38 28.45 0.97
CA SER A 353 -7.60 29.18 0.62
C SER A 353 -7.49 30.66 0.99
N ALA A 354 -6.93 30.97 2.16
CA ALA A 354 -6.73 32.35 2.60
C ALA A 354 -5.69 33.10 1.75
N ALA A 355 -4.65 32.40 1.27
CA ALA A 355 -3.58 33.00 0.48
C ALA A 355 -3.91 33.13 -1.03
N PHE A 356 -4.71 32.21 -1.59
CA PHE A 356 -4.91 32.09 -3.04
C PHE A 356 -6.38 32.07 -3.49
N GLY A 357 -7.34 31.90 -2.58
CA GLY A 357 -8.75 31.84 -2.89
C GLY A 357 -9.40 33.20 -3.12
N SER A 358 -10.67 33.17 -3.55
CA SER A 358 -11.49 34.38 -3.70
C SER A 358 -11.89 34.95 -2.34
N ASN A 359 -11.94 36.28 -2.23
CA ASN A 359 -12.30 36.97 -0.98
C ASN A 359 -13.65 36.49 -0.41
N GLY A 360 -13.64 35.99 0.83
CA GLY A 360 -14.85 35.57 1.55
C GLY A 360 -15.41 34.19 1.15
N GLN A 361 -14.72 33.44 0.29
CA GLN A 361 -15.07 32.06 -0.07
C GLN A 361 -14.16 31.08 0.67
N GLU A 362 -14.73 30.19 1.47
CA GLU A 362 -13.99 29.14 2.17
C GLU A 362 -13.80 27.91 1.29
N ALA A 363 -12.73 27.15 1.56
CA ALA A 363 -12.52 25.85 0.94
C ALA A 363 -13.64 24.88 1.31
N THR A 364 -14.25 24.26 0.30
CA THR A 364 -15.31 23.27 0.50
C THR A 364 -14.74 21.86 0.37
N ALA A 365 -15.01 20.99 1.34
CA ALA A 365 -14.71 19.57 1.23
C ALA A 365 -15.53 18.95 0.10
N VAL A 366 -14.90 18.15 -0.75
CA VAL A 366 -15.56 17.50 -1.89
C VAL A 366 -15.74 16.03 -1.58
N VAL A 367 -16.94 15.51 -1.85
CA VAL A 367 -17.22 14.07 -1.74
C VAL A 367 -16.68 13.39 -3.00
N MET A 368 -15.78 12.42 -2.83
CA MET A 368 -15.30 11.59 -3.94
C MET A 368 -16.34 10.51 -4.26
N ASN A 369 -16.85 10.52 -5.49
CA ASN A 369 -17.77 9.52 -6.04
C ASN A 369 -17.58 9.44 -7.57
N ASP A 370 -18.25 8.50 -8.23
CA ASP A 370 -18.07 8.25 -9.67
C ASP A 370 -18.48 9.43 -10.58
N HIS A 371 -19.21 10.40 -10.04
CA HIS A 371 -19.68 11.60 -10.75
C HIS A 371 -18.80 12.83 -10.48
N ASN A 372 -17.73 12.69 -9.70
CA ASN A 372 -16.77 13.75 -9.45
C ASN A 372 -15.76 13.83 -10.59
N THR A 373 -16.06 14.67 -11.58
CA THR A 373 -15.25 14.79 -12.80
C THR A 373 -13.96 15.58 -12.62
N ASP A 374 -13.86 16.38 -11.56
CA ASP A 374 -12.72 17.26 -11.34
C ASP A 374 -11.41 16.46 -11.13
N TRP A 375 -11.52 15.22 -10.66
CA TRP A 375 -10.40 14.33 -10.34
C TRP A 375 -10.25 13.14 -11.30
N ASP A 376 -11.03 13.09 -12.38
CA ASP A 376 -10.95 12.05 -13.40
C ASP A 376 -9.54 11.85 -14.02
N PRO A 377 -8.67 12.88 -14.18
CA PRO A 377 -7.31 12.67 -14.68
C PRO A 377 -6.49 11.72 -13.79
N LEU A 378 -6.86 11.59 -12.51
CA LEU A 378 -6.25 10.68 -11.56
C LEU A 378 -7.09 9.42 -11.29
N TYR A 379 -8.22 9.20 -11.96
CA TYR A 379 -9.01 7.97 -11.80
C TYR A 379 -8.23 6.74 -12.28
N PRO A 380 -8.32 5.57 -11.60
CA PRO A 380 -9.10 5.30 -10.37
C PRO A 380 -8.37 5.63 -9.06
N PHE A 381 -7.13 6.13 -9.12
CA PHE A 381 -6.38 6.52 -7.92
C PHE A 381 -7.07 7.65 -7.13
N SER A 382 -7.81 8.53 -7.82
CA SER A 382 -8.63 9.58 -7.20
C SER A 382 -9.59 9.06 -6.12
N ALA A 383 -10.03 7.80 -6.19
CA ALA A 383 -10.88 7.17 -5.17
C ALA A 383 -10.23 7.11 -3.77
N PHE A 384 -8.89 7.22 -3.67
CA PHE A 384 -8.16 7.24 -2.40
C PHE A 384 -7.87 8.66 -1.89
N LEU A 385 -8.30 9.69 -2.61
CA LEU A 385 -8.02 11.08 -2.27
C LEU A 385 -9.07 11.66 -1.31
N TYR A 386 -8.65 12.63 -0.51
CA TYR A 386 -9.55 13.47 0.30
C TYR A 386 -9.53 14.90 -0.25
N PRO A 387 -10.42 15.24 -1.19
CA PRO A 387 -10.34 16.49 -1.93
C PRO A 387 -11.05 17.67 -1.25
N TYR A 388 -10.51 18.86 -1.47
CA TYR A 388 -11.14 20.15 -1.25
C TYR A 388 -11.16 20.95 -2.55
N LYS A 389 -12.08 21.90 -2.62
CA LYS A 389 -12.27 22.81 -3.75
C LYS A 389 -12.27 24.24 -3.24
N ILE A 390 -11.50 25.10 -3.90
CA ILE A 390 -11.37 26.53 -3.61
C ILE A 390 -11.75 27.30 -4.87
N GLN A 391 -12.64 28.28 -4.76
CA GLN A 391 -12.98 29.18 -5.85
C GLN A 391 -11.82 30.15 -6.11
N LEU A 392 -11.33 30.19 -7.35
CA LEU A 392 -10.32 31.16 -7.76
C LEU A 392 -10.94 32.42 -8.37
N PRO A 393 -10.30 33.59 -8.20
CA PRO A 393 -10.71 34.80 -8.90
C PRO A 393 -10.39 34.66 -10.39
N VAL A 394 -11.37 34.96 -11.24
CA VAL A 394 -11.22 34.98 -12.70
C VAL A 394 -11.27 36.42 -13.16
N ASP A 395 -10.30 36.82 -13.99
CA ASP A 395 -10.32 38.12 -14.65
C ASP A 395 -11.55 38.17 -15.61
N PRO A 396 -12.46 39.14 -15.49
CA PRO A 396 -13.60 39.27 -16.39
C PRO A 396 -13.22 39.36 -17.88
N GLU A 397 -12.00 39.79 -18.21
CA GLU A 397 -11.49 39.88 -19.58
C GLU A 397 -10.81 38.57 -20.06
N TYR A 398 -10.64 37.59 -19.17
CA TYR A 398 -10.05 36.30 -19.53
C TYR A 398 -10.97 35.51 -20.45
N VAL A 399 -10.43 35.12 -21.61
CA VAL A 399 -11.08 34.20 -22.54
C VAL A 399 -10.20 32.97 -22.70
N SER A 400 -10.74 31.82 -22.32
CA SER A 400 -10.09 30.53 -22.45
C SER A 400 -9.57 30.29 -23.87
N PRO A 401 -8.29 29.94 -24.06
CA PRO A 401 -7.78 29.49 -25.35
C PRO A 401 -8.62 28.34 -25.93
N TRP A 402 -9.09 27.42 -25.09
CA TRP A 402 -9.89 26.25 -25.48
C TRP A 402 -11.37 26.54 -25.81
N THR A 403 -11.73 27.81 -25.95
CA THR A 403 -13.00 28.24 -26.56
C THR A 403 -12.83 28.83 -27.96
N LYS A 404 -11.58 29.06 -28.41
CA LYS A 404 -11.29 29.61 -29.73
C LYS A 404 -11.46 28.53 -30.81
N PRO A 405 -12.02 28.84 -32.00
CA PRO A 405 -12.32 27.84 -33.02
C PRO A 405 -11.17 26.88 -33.40
N GLU A 406 -9.92 27.38 -33.39
CA GLU A 406 -8.74 26.61 -33.79
C GLU A 406 -8.19 25.68 -32.69
N THR A 407 -8.54 25.94 -31.43
CA THR A 407 -8.00 25.23 -30.25
C THR A 407 -9.10 24.74 -29.31
N ALA A 408 -10.36 24.82 -29.76
CA ALA A 408 -11.50 24.43 -28.96
C ALA A 408 -11.51 22.93 -28.72
N PHE A 409 -11.71 22.55 -27.46
CA PHE A 409 -12.07 21.18 -27.16
C PHE A 409 -13.45 20.91 -27.75
N SER A 410 -13.59 19.83 -28.53
CA SER A 410 -14.88 19.48 -29.12
C SER A 410 -15.14 17.98 -29.06
N LEU A 411 -16.40 17.66 -28.83
CA LEU A 411 -16.91 16.30 -28.75
C LEU A 411 -18.13 16.22 -29.66
N THR A 412 -18.05 15.39 -30.70
CA THR A 412 -19.07 15.32 -31.75
C THR A 412 -19.42 13.88 -32.06
N ALA A 413 -20.70 13.57 -32.23
CA ALA A 413 -21.12 12.33 -32.86
C ALA A 413 -21.00 12.46 -34.38
N VAL A 414 -20.26 11.54 -34.99
CA VAL A 414 -20.23 11.32 -36.44
C VAL A 414 -20.84 9.96 -36.76
N ASP A 415 -21.34 9.79 -37.98
CA ASP A 415 -22.02 8.56 -38.40
C ASP A 415 -23.19 8.12 -37.50
N ASP A 416 -23.89 9.10 -36.92
CA ASP A 416 -24.97 8.93 -35.95
C ASP A 416 -26.26 8.36 -36.57
N LYS A 417 -26.72 7.23 -36.02
CA LYS A 417 -27.88 6.45 -36.50
C LYS A 417 -28.78 6.07 -35.33
N LEU A 418 -30.06 6.38 -35.47
CA LEU A 418 -31.10 6.02 -34.53
C LEU A 418 -31.88 4.81 -35.04
N ASP A 419 -31.91 3.73 -34.26
CA ASP A 419 -32.81 2.59 -34.50
C ASP A 419 -34.00 2.69 -33.52
N SER A 420 -35.09 3.26 -34.02
CA SER A 420 -36.32 3.43 -33.22
C SER A 420 -37.02 2.10 -32.91
N ALA A 421 -36.76 1.03 -33.67
CA ALA A 421 -37.38 -0.27 -33.44
C ALA A 421 -36.65 -1.05 -32.35
N ALA A 422 -35.31 -0.99 -32.34
CA ALA A 422 -34.49 -1.59 -31.29
C ALA A 422 -34.36 -0.70 -30.04
N GLY A 423 -34.68 0.59 -30.13
CA GLY A 423 -34.50 1.56 -29.05
C GLY A 423 -33.04 1.95 -28.85
N THR A 424 -32.19 1.84 -29.88
CA THR A 424 -30.74 2.03 -29.79
C THR A 424 -30.26 3.21 -30.64
N ARG A 425 -29.09 3.75 -30.27
CA ARG A 425 -28.35 4.76 -31.04
C ARG A 425 -26.93 4.26 -31.26
N SER A 426 -26.47 4.30 -32.51
CA SER A 426 -25.08 3.98 -32.86
C SER A 426 -24.41 5.19 -33.47
N PHE A 427 -23.21 5.52 -32.99
CA PHE A 427 -22.46 6.68 -33.45
C PHE A 427 -20.96 6.49 -33.17
N THR A 428 -20.14 7.18 -33.95
CA THR A 428 -18.71 7.35 -33.67
C THR A 428 -18.53 8.64 -32.89
N LEU A 429 -18.13 8.52 -31.62
CA LEU A 429 -17.74 9.64 -30.80
C LEU A 429 -16.36 10.12 -31.24
N ARG A 430 -16.28 11.32 -31.81
CA ARG A 430 -15.03 12.00 -32.14
C ARG A 430 -14.70 13.02 -31.07
N VAL A 431 -13.53 12.88 -30.46
CA VAL A 431 -12.99 13.80 -29.44
C VAL A 431 -11.80 14.53 -30.05
N HIS A 432 -11.87 15.85 -30.12
CA HIS A 432 -10.78 16.72 -30.55
C HIS A 432 -10.30 17.57 -29.36
N HIS A 433 -9.02 17.48 -29.02
CA HIS A 433 -8.46 17.97 -27.76
C HIS A 433 -7.09 18.65 -27.91
N PRO A 434 -6.95 19.67 -28.79
CA PRO A 434 -5.65 20.24 -29.11
C PRO A 434 -4.94 20.82 -27.88
N GLY A 435 -3.69 20.39 -27.66
CA GLY A 435 -2.86 20.86 -26.54
C GLY A 435 -3.26 20.32 -25.15
N LEU A 436 -4.26 19.44 -25.08
CA LEU A 436 -4.60 18.69 -23.87
C LEU A 436 -4.11 17.25 -24.00
N ILE A 437 -3.51 16.75 -22.93
CA ILE A 437 -3.06 15.36 -22.81
C ILE A 437 -3.88 14.67 -21.72
N TRP A 438 -3.86 13.34 -21.73
CA TRP A 438 -4.47 12.51 -20.69
C TRP A 438 -5.95 12.84 -20.49
N THR A 439 -6.67 13.06 -21.59
CA THR A 439 -8.07 13.47 -21.56
C THR A 439 -8.95 12.34 -21.07
N VAL A 440 -9.90 12.67 -20.22
CA VAL A 440 -10.92 11.75 -19.73
C VAL A 440 -12.28 12.26 -20.15
N ILE A 441 -13.08 11.35 -20.72
CA ILE A 441 -14.49 11.56 -21.03
C ILE A 441 -15.30 10.68 -20.10
N ALA A 442 -16.26 11.29 -19.39
CA ALA A 442 -17.17 10.59 -18.51
C ALA A 442 -18.63 10.80 -18.94
N PHE A 443 -19.41 9.72 -18.99
CA PHE A 443 -20.82 9.76 -19.42
C PHE A 443 -21.63 8.60 -18.84
N ASP A 444 -22.94 8.81 -18.73
CA ASP A 444 -23.87 7.83 -18.17
C ASP A 444 -24.69 7.19 -19.30
N ALA A 445 -24.49 5.89 -19.53
CA ALA A 445 -25.19 5.15 -20.57
C ALA A 445 -25.26 3.65 -20.27
N HIS A 446 -26.22 2.98 -20.89
CA HIS A 446 -26.18 1.53 -21.06
C HIS A 446 -25.53 1.22 -22.41
N VAL A 447 -24.23 0.94 -22.39
CA VAL A 447 -23.43 0.65 -23.60
C VAL A 447 -23.63 -0.81 -23.97
N LEU A 448 -24.13 -1.06 -25.17
CA LEU A 448 -24.34 -2.41 -25.72
C LEU A 448 -23.08 -2.93 -26.43
N GLU A 449 -22.37 -2.04 -27.13
CA GLU A 449 -21.16 -2.35 -27.87
C GLU A 449 -20.26 -1.11 -27.96
N TRP A 450 -18.95 -1.33 -27.94
CA TRP A 450 -17.95 -0.29 -28.20
C TRP A 450 -16.66 -0.86 -28.79
N THR A 451 -15.77 -0.01 -29.29
CA THR A 451 -14.48 -0.43 -29.88
C THR A 451 -13.34 -0.63 -28.87
N LEU A 452 -13.57 -0.37 -27.58
CA LEU A 452 -12.52 -0.44 -26.55
C LEU A 452 -12.21 -1.89 -26.13
N ASP A 453 -13.25 -2.69 -25.91
CA ASP A 453 -13.12 -4.11 -25.57
C ASP A 453 -14.35 -4.91 -26.04
N ARG A 454 -14.45 -6.19 -25.64
CA ARG A 454 -15.55 -7.10 -26.00
C ARG A 454 -16.54 -7.38 -24.87
N ASN A 455 -16.53 -6.59 -23.79
CA ASN A 455 -17.32 -6.87 -22.61
C ASN A 455 -17.78 -5.58 -21.90
N PRO A 456 -18.61 -4.75 -22.58
CA PRO A 456 -19.18 -3.57 -21.94
C PRO A 456 -20.08 -3.97 -20.75
N PRO A 457 -20.26 -3.08 -19.75
CA PRO A 457 -21.16 -3.34 -18.62
C PRO A 457 -22.60 -3.62 -19.08
N ALA A 458 -23.24 -4.63 -18.49
CA ALA A 458 -24.60 -5.07 -18.86
C ALA A 458 -25.73 -4.19 -18.29
N GLU A 459 -25.39 -3.04 -17.72
CA GLU A 459 -26.32 -2.14 -17.04
C GLU A 459 -26.04 -0.68 -17.38
N TYR A 460 -26.99 0.19 -17.01
CA TYR A 460 -26.79 1.62 -17.08
C TYR A 460 -25.77 2.04 -16.02
N ALA A 461 -24.62 2.55 -16.47
CA ALA A 461 -23.51 2.88 -15.60
C ALA A 461 -22.79 4.15 -16.08
N ARG A 462 -22.00 4.72 -15.16
CA ARG A 462 -21.03 5.77 -15.45
C ARG A 462 -19.80 5.16 -16.10
N HIS A 463 -19.47 5.61 -17.31
CA HIS A 463 -18.28 5.18 -18.05
C HIS A 463 -17.21 6.25 -17.97
N HIS A 464 -15.96 5.83 -17.85
CA HIS A 464 -14.78 6.69 -17.85
C HIS A 464 -13.84 6.21 -18.96
N VAL A 465 -13.72 6.99 -20.04
CA VAL A 465 -12.79 6.70 -21.12
C VAL A 465 -11.59 7.61 -21.02
N LYS A 466 -10.46 7.02 -20.62
CA LYS A 466 -9.19 7.71 -20.51
C LYS A 466 -8.35 7.44 -21.75
N GLU A 467 -8.01 8.52 -22.42
CA GLU A 467 -7.03 8.52 -23.49
C GLU A 467 -5.70 9.01 -22.91
N ALA A 468 -4.60 8.31 -23.18
CA ALA A 468 -3.28 8.58 -22.58
C ALA A 468 -2.26 9.01 -23.64
N SER A 469 -2.68 9.84 -24.60
CA SER A 469 -1.77 10.34 -25.63
C SER A 469 -0.89 11.47 -25.12
N PHE A 470 0.16 11.67 -25.90
CA PHE A 470 1.20 12.65 -25.69
C PHE A 470 1.21 13.63 -26.88
N VAL A 471 2.12 14.60 -26.86
CA VAL A 471 2.24 15.63 -27.90
C VAL A 471 2.15 15.04 -29.32
N GLY A 472 1.26 15.60 -30.14
CA GLY A 472 1.08 15.24 -31.55
C GLY A 472 -0.16 14.39 -31.88
N THR A 473 -0.93 13.98 -30.87
CA THR A 473 -2.26 13.37 -31.05
C THR A 473 -3.31 14.28 -30.45
N ASP A 474 -4.12 14.91 -31.30
CA ASP A 474 -5.17 15.84 -30.88
C ASP A 474 -6.58 15.29 -31.14
N THR A 475 -6.70 14.04 -31.61
CA THR A 475 -8.00 13.45 -31.94
C THR A 475 -8.00 11.94 -31.75
N TYR A 476 -9.07 11.43 -31.17
CA TYR A 476 -9.39 10.01 -31.15
C TYR A 476 -10.88 9.78 -31.35
N THR A 477 -11.23 8.53 -31.67
CA THR A 477 -12.61 8.12 -31.94
C THR A 477 -12.98 6.83 -31.21
N ILE A 478 -14.24 6.71 -30.80
CA ILE A 478 -14.80 5.51 -30.19
C ILE A 478 -16.14 5.24 -30.87
N ASP A 479 -16.34 4.04 -31.41
CA ASP A 479 -17.66 3.65 -31.91
C ASP A 479 -18.47 3.12 -30.73
N LEU A 480 -19.71 3.61 -30.60
CA LEU A 480 -20.61 3.29 -29.50
C LEU A 480 -21.95 2.82 -30.05
N VAL A 481 -22.51 1.80 -29.41
CA VAL A 481 -23.92 1.43 -29.53
C VAL A 481 -24.51 1.50 -28.13
N VAL A 482 -25.52 2.33 -27.93
CA VAL A 482 -26.17 2.53 -26.63
C VAL A 482 -27.65 2.14 -26.68
N ASN A 483 -28.17 1.70 -25.53
CA ASN A 483 -29.58 1.37 -25.34
C ASN A 483 -30.40 2.62 -24.97
N SER A 484 -30.39 3.62 -25.85
CA SER A 484 -31.17 4.85 -25.75
C SER A 484 -31.14 5.58 -27.08
N THR A 485 -32.18 6.35 -27.39
CA THR A 485 -32.20 7.33 -28.51
C THR A 485 -32.04 8.77 -28.04
N ALA A 486 -31.94 8.99 -26.72
CA ALA A 486 -31.79 10.32 -26.14
C ALA A 486 -30.36 10.88 -26.33
N PRO A 487 -30.21 12.21 -26.35
CA PRO A 487 -28.89 12.84 -26.23
C PRO A 487 -28.17 12.43 -24.94
N ILE A 488 -26.85 12.30 -25.01
CA ILE A 488 -26.01 11.87 -23.90
C ILE A 488 -25.18 13.07 -23.43
N ALA A 489 -25.19 13.33 -22.12
CA ALA A 489 -24.30 14.31 -21.52
C ALA A 489 -22.91 13.69 -21.32
N PHE A 490 -21.91 14.35 -21.87
CA PHE A 490 -20.50 14.02 -21.70
C PHE A 490 -19.84 15.11 -20.85
N HIS A 491 -19.13 14.68 -19.82
CA HIS A 491 -18.19 15.51 -19.09
C HIS A 491 -16.79 15.21 -19.61
N PHE A 492 -15.95 16.23 -19.66
CA PHE A 492 -14.55 16.05 -20.04
C PHE A 492 -13.63 16.81 -19.12
N ILE A 493 -12.41 16.30 -19.01
CA ILE A 493 -11.29 17.00 -18.40
C ILE A 493 -10.00 16.52 -19.04
N GLY A 494 -9.09 17.45 -19.36
CA GLY A 494 -7.78 17.16 -19.90
C GLY A 494 -6.70 17.98 -19.21
N ILE A 495 -5.50 17.41 -19.09
CA ILE A 495 -4.34 18.09 -18.53
C ILE A 495 -3.74 18.99 -19.61
N GLN A 496 -3.51 20.25 -19.30
CA GLN A 496 -2.77 21.17 -20.16
C GLN A 496 -1.30 20.73 -20.18
N GLU A 497 -0.79 20.31 -21.34
CA GLU A 497 0.57 19.75 -21.46
C GLU A 497 1.64 20.72 -20.95
N THR A 498 1.43 22.01 -21.20
CA THR A 498 2.34 23.10 -20.85
C THR A 498 2.16 23.61 -19.41
N ALA A 499 1.09 23.21 -18.71
CA ALA A 499 0.77 23.66 -17.36
C ALA A 499 0.92 22.55 -16.32
N MET A 500 2.08 21.88 -16.31
CA MET A 500 2.45 20.92 -15.27
C MET A 500 3.65 21.43 -14.49
N TRP A 501 3.53 21.57 -13.17
CA TRP A 501 4.62 22.05 -12.31
C TRP A 501 5.07 20.97 -11.32
N PRO A 502 6.40 20.76 -11.16
CA PRO A 502 7.51 21.56 -11.72
C PRO A 502 7.98 21.14 -13.12
N ALA A 503 7.40 20.09 -13.71
CA ALA A 503 7.89 19.46 -14.95
C ALA A 503 8.06 20.43 -16.14
N LYS A 504 7.24 21.48 -16.22
CA LYS A 504 7.23 22.48 -17.31
C LYS A 504 7.63 23.88 -16.85
N GLN A 505 8.33 24.01 -15.72
CA GLN A 505 8.75 25.32 -15.18
C GLN A 505 9.59 26.17 -16.16
N ALA A 506 10.30 25.53 -17.09
CA ALA A 506 11.16 26.17 -18.08
C ALA A 506 10.40 26.73 -19.31
N VAL A 507 9.08 26.52 -19.41
CA VAL A 507 8.28 27.05 -20.52
C VAL A 507 8.23 28.59 -20.42
N PRO A 508 8.62 29.34 -21.49
CA PRO A 508 8.75 30.81 -21.45
C PRO A 508 7.41 31.55 -21.27
N GLU A 509 6.36 31.10 -21.95
CA GLU A 509 5.03 31.69 -21.88
C GLU A 509 4.20 30.98 -20.81
N ARG A 510 4.06 31.63 -19.64
CA ARG A 510 3.34 31.08 -18.50
C ARG A 510 1.89 31.57 -18.50
N GLY A 511 0.96 30.68 -18.83
CA GLY A 511 -0.48 30.91 -18.64
C GLY A 511 -0.86 31.08 -17.16
N PRO A 512 -2.12 31.45 -16.85
CA PRO A 512 -2.57 31.75 -15.49
C PRO A 512 -2.27 30.63 -14.47
N ALA A 513 -2.48 29.37 -14.86
CA ALA A 513 -2.19 28.22 -14.02
C ALA A 513 -0.70 28.14 -13.60
N MET A 514 0.23 28.34 -14.54
CA MET A 514 1.67 28.27 -14.26
C MET A 514 2.16 29.43 -13.38
N GLN A 515 1.56 30.61 -13.51
CA GLN A 515 1.86 31.75 -12.62
C GLN A 515 1.34 31.51 -11.20
N LEU A 516 0.14 30.92 -11.07
CA LEU A 516 -0.38 30.50 -9.78
C LEU A 516 0.51 29.42 -9.16
N PHE A 517 0.90 28.39 -9.92
CA PHE A 517 1.74 27.30 -9.45
C PHE A 517 3.10 27.77 -8.97
N ALA A 518 3.77 28.66 -9.69
CA ALA A 518 5.06 29.21 -9.24
C ALA A 518 4.94 29.93 -7.88
N ARG A 519 3.85 30.67 -7.64
CA ARG A 519 3.61 31.36 -6.36
C ARG A 519 3.22 30.39 -5.25
N LEU A 520 2.31 29.44 -5.55
CA LEU A 520 1.85 28.43 -4.60
C LEU A 520 2.99 27.53 -4.15
N ASP A 521 3.84 27.10 -5.08
CA ASP A 521 4.98 26.24 -4.80
C ASP A 521 6.01 26.92 -3.89
N ALA A 522 6.39 28.16 -4.22
CA ALA A 522 7.29 28.94 -3.37
C ALA A 522 6.70 29.18 -1.97
N TRP A 523 5.40 29.46 -1.89
CA TRP A 523 4.70 29.63 -0.62
C TRP A 523 4.66 28.32 0.19
N LEU A 524 4.45 27.17 -0.45
CA LEU A 524 4.47 25.87 0.19
C LEU A 524 5.86 25.55 0.76
N ASP A 525 6.92 25.80 -0.01
CA ASP A 525 8.30 25.61 0.45
C ASP A 525 8.60 26.48 1.67
N GLU A 526 8.23 27.77 1.64
CA GLU A 526 8.43 28.70 2.75
C GLU A 526 7.62 28.31 3.99
N THR A 527 6.35 27.94 3.81
CA THR A 527 5.42 27.69 4.92
C THR A 527 5.62 26.32 5.54
N THR A 528 5.99 25.31 4.76
CA THR A 528 6.08 23.91 5.21
C THR A 528 7.52 23.44 5.44
N GLY A 529 8.51 24.27 5.11
CA GLY A 529 9.93 23.93 5.26
C GLY A 529 10.34 22.70 4.45
N GLY A 530 9.73 22.50 3.27
CA GLY A 530 10.00 21.36 2.40
C GLY A 530 9.42 20.03 2.88
N THR A 531 8.47 20.01 3.82
CA THR A 531 7.81 18.77 4.28
C THR A 531 6.62 18.35 3.42
N VAL A 532 6.20 19.20 2.48
CA VAL A 532 5.16 18.94 1.49
C VAL A 532 5.78 19.02 0.09
N ASP A 533 5.53 18.02 -0.74
CA ASP A 533 5.82 18.09 -2.18
C ASP A 533 4.51 18.15 -2.95
N ALA A 534 4.42 19.10 -3.87
CA ALA A 534 3.21 19.34 -4.64
C ALA A 534 3.39 18.93 -6.11
N LEU A 535 2.46 18.08 -6.56
CA LEU A 535 2.19 17.84 -7.98
C LEU A 535 1.06 18.78 -8.41
N LEU A 536 1.38 19.75 -9.27
CA LEU A 536 0.47 20.80 -9.69
C LEU A 536 0.13 20.62 -11.18
N MET A 537 -1.14 20.51 -11.51
CA MET A 537 -1.63 20.26 -12.88
C MET A 537 -2.69 21.29 -13.26
N GLY A 538 -2.47 21.99 -14.37
CA GLY A 538 -3.49 22.80 -15.02
C GLY A 538 -4.37 21.90 -15.85
N CYS A 539 -5.68 21.99 -15.65
CA CYS A 539 -6.67 21.18 -16.34
C CYS A 539 -7.73 22.07 -16.97
N VAL A 540 -8.27 21.59 -18.08
CA VAL A 540 -9.42 22.19 -18.76
C VAL A 540 -10.55 21.18 -18.70
N ALA A 541 -11.70 21.62 -18.22
CA ALA A 541 -12.87 20.78 -18.05
C ALA A 541 -14.11 21.42 -18.68
N GLY A 542 -15.15 20.62 -18.87
CA GLY A 542 -16.43 21.12 -19.34
C GLY A 542 -17.44 20.00 -19.53
N SER A 543 -18.58 20.37 -20.10
CA SER A 543 -19.63 19.42 -20.45
C SER A 543 -20.24 19.75 -21.80
N VAL A 544 -20.55 18.71 -22.57
CA VAL A 544 -21.21 18.80 -23.87
C VAL A 544 -22.33 17.75 -23.93
N VAL A 545 -23.46 18.10 -24.52
CA VAL A 545 -24.53 17.15 -24.83
C VAL A 545 -24.44 16.77 -26.30
N VAL A 546 -24.38 15.47 -26.60
CA VAL A 546 -24.26 14.92 -27.95
C VAL A 546 -25.43 14.03 -28.32
#